data_AF-A0A521GEQ4-F1
#
_entry.id   AF-A0A521GEQ4-F1
#
_cell.length_a   1.000
_cell.length_b   1.000
_cell.length_c   1.000
_cell.angle_alpha   90.00
_cell.angle_beta   90.00
_cell.angle_gamma   90.00
#
_symmetry.space_group_name_H-M   'P 1'
#
loop_
_entity.id
_entity.type
_entity.pdbx_description
1 polymer ?
#
loop_
_entity_poly.entity_id
_entity_poly.type
_entity_poly.pdbx_seq_one_letter_code
_entity_poly.pdbx_strand_id
1 'polypeptide(L)'
;MPRITWFLVALLFVQIVNGQHVLVVGEDSLRIKTNPFILRNVPDSVQNKLPCWLDCYPNDYASHWLVDGECLYLTALTSCSEKNRQRMPLAQAFGDRVENNRVLADWFAGELVTATGTLVHAVYEEPVYDVETAYRFEKGRFVGQTVYDNSKTCVSAYENPKLLIPFIHSQIQWEQLPELDTEPPIRVMLSITTNKQGQRIRLFNYEGTVWGNEAIRVVSLLLPYWSVYYRQGEVLGHAYNIPVVFSEENRIKYATDR
;
A
#
# COMPACT_ATOMS: atom_id res chain seq x y z
N MET A 1 -42.96 -36.34 16.94
CA MET A 1 -42.57 -35.02 17.51
C MET A 1 -41.10 -35.09 17.90
N PRO A 2 -40.28 -34.03 17.72
CA PRO A 2 -39.92 -33.34 16.47
C PRO A 2 -38.43 -33.55 16.08
N ARG A 3 -38.14 -33.25 14.81
CA ARG A 3 -36.80 -33.08 14.21
C ARG A 3 -36.12 -31.83 14.75
N ILE A 4 -34.79 -31.84 14.93
CA ILE A 4 -34.00 -30.61 14.88
C ILE A 4 -32.69 -30.87 14.12
N THR A 5 -32.66 -30.32 12.90
CA THR A 5 -31.51 -30.01 12.07
C THR A 5 -30.77 -28.82 12.66
N TRP A 6 -29.44 -28.85 12.71
CA TRP A 6 -28.63 -27.63 12.81
C TRP A 6 -27.52 -27.70 11.78
N PHE A 7 -27.72 -27.02 10.65
CA PHE A 7 -26.63 -26.59 9.79
C PHE A 7 -26.06 -25.30 10.36
N LEU A 8 -24.78 -25.35 10.71
CA LEU A 8 -23.92 -24.21 10.97
C LEU A 8 -23.64 -23.49 9.65
N VAL A 9 -24.00 -22.21 9.56
CA VAL A 9 -23.25 -21.22 8.77
C VAL A 9 -23.22 -19.94 9.60
N ALA A 10 -22.14 -19.74 10.32
CA ALA A 10 -21.83 -18.47 10.96
C ALA A 10 -21.45 -17.47 9.86
N LEU A 11 -22.36 -16.54 9.57
CA LEU A 11 -22.07 -15.30 8.85
C LEU A 11 -21.12 -14.46 9.70
N LEU A 12 -19.82 -14.60 9.47
CA LEU A 12 -18.83 -13.65 9.96
C LEU A 12 -18.97 -12.36 9.13
N PHE A 13 -19.49 -11.33 9.79
CA PHE A 13 -19.50 -9.95 9.32
C PHE A 13 -18.06 -9.48 9.05
N VAL A 14 -17.67 -9.43 7.78
CA VAL A 14 -16.54 -8.60 7.35
C VAL A 14 -17.05 -7.16 7.26
N GLN A 15 -16.47 -6.26 8.06
CA GLN A 15 -16.69 -4.83 7.87
C GLN A 15 -16.11 -4.42 6.51
N ILE A 16 -17.01 -4.22 5.53
CA ILE A 16 -16.67 -3.76 4.19
C ILE A 16 -16.25 -2.29 4.27
N VAL A 17 -14.94 -2.05 4.14
CA VAL A 17 -14.40 -0.74 3.78
C VAL A 17 -14.69 -0.52 2.28
N ASN A 18 -15.08 0.69 1.88
CA ASN A 18 -15.48 1.02 0.50
C ASN A 18 -14.45 0.52 -0.55
N GLY A 19 -14.92 -0.08 -1.65
CA GLY A 19 -14.10 -0.48 -2.80
C GLY A 19 -13.36 -1.82 -2.72
N GLN A 20 -13.68 -2.72 -1.77
CA GLN A 20 -12.93 -3.96 -1.61
C GLN A 20 -13.21 -5.01 -2.71
N HIS A 21 -12.15 -5.44 -3.40
CA HIS A 21 -12.16 -6.56 -4.32
C HIS A 21 -11.84 -7.88 -3.59
N VAL A 22 -12.53 -8.96 -3.93
CA VAL A 22 -12.40 -10.27 -3.26
C VAL A 22 -12.13 -11.36 -4.29
N LEU A 23 -11.19 -12.25 -3.98
CA LEU A 23 -10.88 -13.48 -4.72
C LEU A 23 -11.22 -14.69 -3.84
N VAL A 24 -12.06 -15.59 -4.34
CA VAL A 24 -12.36 -16.86 -3.70
C VAL A 24 -11.53 -17.97 -4.36
N VAL A 25 -10.76 -18.70 -3.57
CA VAL A 25 -9.95 -19.85 -4.03
C VAL A 25 -10.21 -21.03 -3.08
N GLY A 26 -10.87 -22.07 -3.58
CA GLY A 26 -11.33 -23.16 -2.70
C GLY A 26 -12.32 -22.64 -1.66
N GLU A 27 -11.99 -22.80 -0.37
CA GLU A 27 -12.80 -22.30 0.76
C GLU A 27 -12.35 -20.91 1.24
N ASP A 28 -11.22 -20.40 0.72
CA ASP A 28 -10.64 -19.14 1.17
C ASP A 28 -11.24 -17.94 0.45
N SER A 29 -11.52 -16.87 1.20
CA SER A 29 -11.96 -15.58 0.69
C SER A 29 -10.89 -14.53 0.98
N LEU A 30 -10.22 -14.06 -0.07
CA LEU A 30 -9.01 -13.26 0.01
C LEU A 30 -9.26 -11.85 -0.52
N ARG A 31 -8.76 -10.84 0.19
CA ARG A 31 -8.81 -9.46 -0.30
C ARG A 31 -7.78 -9.26 -1.41
N ILE A 32 -8.24 -8.76 -2.56
CA ILE A 32 -7.38 -8.40 -3.68
C ILE A 32 -6.90 -6.94 -3.48
N LYS A 33 -5.61 -6.72 -3.68
CA LYS A 33 -4.96 -5.40 -3.63
C LYS A 33 -4.79 -4.74 -4.99
N THR A 34 -4.78 -5.55 -6.04
CA THR A 34 -4.80 -5.09 -7.44
C THR A 34 -6.21 -4.73 -7.85
N ASN A 35 -6.36 -3.73 -8.74
CA ASN A 35 -7.64 -3.44 -9.35
C ASN A 35 -7.79 -4.29 -10.63
N PRO A 36 -8.69 -5.28 -10.65
CA PRO A 36 -8.76 -6.24 -11.74
C PRO A 36 -9.38 -5.67 -13.04
N PHE A 37 -10.05 -4.51 -12.99
CA PHE A 37 -10.60 -3.84 -14.18
C PHE A 37 -9.76 -2.67 -14.70
N ILE A 38 -8.77 -2.19 -13.94
CA ILE A 38 -7.75 -1.25 -14.45
C ILE A 38 -6.86 -1.92 -15.51
N LEU A 39 -6.85 -3.25 -15.55
CA LEU A 39 -6.30 -4.04 -16.65
C LEU A 39 -7.31 -4.04 -17.82
N ARG A 40 -7.34 -2.91 -18.55
CA ARG A 40 -8.29 -2.54 -19.63
C ARG A 40 -8.24 -3.43 -20.88
N ASN A 41 -8.42 -4.74 -20.71
CA ASN A 41 -8.59 -5.69 -21.82
C ASN A 41 -10.03 -6.23 -21.91
N VAL A 42 -10.98 -5.61 -21.20
CA VAL A 42 -12.39 -5.98 -21.33
C VAL A 42 -12.86 -5.70 -22.76
N PRO A 43 -13.56 -6.62 -23.45
CA PRO A 43 -14.03 -6.39 -24.81
C PRO A 43 -14.92 -5.14 -24.93
N ASP A 44 -14.78 -4.37 -26.02
CA ASP A 44 -15.56 -3.15 -26.30
C ASP A 44 -17.08 -3.35 -26.18
N SER A 45 -17.55 -4.55 -26.54
CA SER A 45 -18.96 -4.95 -26.45
C SER A 45 -19.52 -4.99 -25.03
N VAL A 46 -18.65 -5.13 -24.03
CA VAL A 46 -18.94 -5.08 -22.61
C VAL A 46 -18.68 -3.67 -22.06
N GLN A 47 -17.60 -3.01 -22.51
CA GLN A 47 -17.18 -1.72 -21.96
C GLN A 47 -18.29 -0.65 -22.04
N ASN A 48 -19.00 -0.55 -23.16
CA ASN A 48 -20.10 0.42 -23.33
C ASN A 48 -21.35 0.11 -22.47
N LYS A 49 -21.40 -1.07 -21.85
CA LYS A 49 -22.49 -1.50 -20.95
C LYS A 49 -22.08 -1.43 -19.48
N LEU A 50 -20.79 -1.21 -19.20
CA LEU A 50 -20.32 -1.01 -17.84
C LEU A 50 -20.79 0.37 -17.35
N PRO A 51 -21.31 0.46 -16.13
CA PRO A 51 -21.72 1.74 -15.58
C PRO A 51 -20.52 2.66 -15.37
N CYS A 52 -20.74 3.96 -15.59
CA CYS A 52 -19.70 4.99 -15.50
C CYS A 52 -18.99 5.04 -14.14
N TRP A 53 -19.57 4.51 -13.06
CA TRP A 53 -18.89 4.43 -11.76
C TRP A 53 -17.73 3.42 -11.72
N LEU A 54 -17.61 2.49 -12.69
CA LEU A 54 -16.37 1.72 -12.87
C LEU A 54 -15.23 2.59 -13.42
N ASP A 55 -15.57 3.65 -14.16
CA ASP A 55 -14.62 4.55 -14.81
C ASP A 55 -14.28 5.79 -13.97
N CYS A 56 -15.18 6.22 -13.08
CA CYS A 56 -15.02 7.48 -12.35
C CYS A 56 -13.96 7.41 -11.24
N TYR A 57 -13.93 6.33 -10.44
CA TYR A 57 -12.95 6.15 -9.38
C TYR A 57 -12.64 4.66 -9.11
N PRO A 58 -11.36 4.26 -9.05
CA PRO A 58 -10.94 2.86 -8.77
C PRO A 58 -11.53 2.25 -7.49
N ASN A 59 -11.98 3.07 -6.54
CA ASN A 59 -12.49 2.67 -5.23
C ASN A 59 -14.02 2.73 -5.12
N ASP A 60 -14.72 3.12 -6.19
CA ASP A 60 -16.18 3.29 -6.18
C ASP A 60 -16.94 2.00 -6.49
N TYR A 61 -16.24 0.87 -6.56
CA TYR A 61 -16.88 -0.43 -6.71
C TYR A 61 -16.11 -1.56 -6.05
N ALA A 62 -16.84 -2.61 -5.71
CA ALA A 62 -16.33 -3.89 -5.23
C ALA A 62 -16.60 -4.95 -6.30
N SER A 63 -15.66 -5.88 -6.46
CA SER A 63 -15.79 -7.01 -7.39
C SER A 63 -15.49 -8.31 -6.67
N HIS A 64 -16.27 -9.34 -6.97
CA HIS A 64 -16.06 -10.69 -6.45
C HIS A 64 -15.63 -11.61 -7.58
N TRP A 65 -14.55 -12.31 -7.34
CA TRP A 65 -13.91 -13.24 -8.27
C TRP A 65 -13.86 -14.61 -7.65
N LEU A 66 -13.94 -15.64 -8.48
CA LEU A 66 -13.89 -17.04 -8.09
C LEU A 66 -12.91 -17.77 -9.00
N VAL A 67 -11.99 -18.51 -8.39
CA VAL A 67 -11.22 -19.54 -9.09
C VAL A 67 -11.95 -20.86 -8.92
N ASP A 68 -12.43 -21.43 -10.01
CA ASP A 68 -13.08 -22.74 -10.06
C ASP A 68 -12.37 -23.61 -11.11
N GLY A 69 -11.74 -24.70 -10.65
CA GLY A 69 -10.75 -25.43 -11.42
C GLY A 69 -9.59 -24.53 -11.82
N GLU A 70 -9.29 -24.47 -13.11
CA GLU A 70 -8.24 -23.60 -13.68
C GLU A 70 -8.81 -22.28 -14.20
N CYS A 71 -10.07 -21.94 -13.94
CA CYS A 71 -10.72 -20.79 -14.56
C CYS A 71 -11.05 -19.70 -13.54
N LEU A 72 -10.82 -18.45 -13.92
CA LEU A 72 -11.21 -17.24 -13.21
C LEU A 72 -12.58 -16.78 -13.67
N TYR A 73 -13.47 -16.54 -12.72
CA TYR A 73 -14.82 -16.07 -12.96
C TYR A 73 -15.11 -14.79 -12.20
N LEU A 74 -15.81 -13.86 -12.84
CA LEU A 74 -16.46 -12.73 -12.17
C LEU A 74 -17.85 -13.15 -11.70
N THR A 75 -18.16 -12.94 -10.42
CA THR A 75 -19.43 -13.39 -9.79
C THR A 75 -20.27 -12.24 -9.22
N ALA A 76 -19.65 -11.09 -8.95
CA ALA A 76 -20.38 -9.89 -8.57
C ALA A 76 -19.62 -8.62 -8.92
N LEU A 77 -20.39 -7.57 -9.24
CA LEU A 77 -19.95 -6.19 -9.31
C LEU A 77 -20.93 -5.35 -8.51
N THR A 78 -20.43 -4.52 -7.61
CA THR A 78 -21.26 -3.73 -6.68
C THR A 78 -20.72 -2.31 -6.62
N SER A 79 -21.59 -1.33 -6.84
CA SER A 79 -21.24 0.08 -6.60
C SER A 79 -21.01 0.32 -5.11
N CYS A 80 -19.93 1.01 -4.77
CA CYS A 80 -19.59 1.41 -3.40
C CYS A 80 -20.01 2.85 -3.07
N SER A 81 -20.77 3.50 -3.95
CA SER A 81 -21.36 4.82 -3.67
C SER A 81 -22.27 4.76 -2.44
N GLU A 82 -22.04 5.65 -1.47
CA GLU A 82 -22.85 5.73 -0.24
C GLU A 82 -24.34 5.95 -0.49
N LYS A 83 -24.69 6.59 -1.61
CA LYS A 83 -26.08 6.89 -1.97
C LYS A 83 -26.77 5.73 -2.68
N ASN A 84 -26.04 4.82 -3.31
CA ASN A 84 -26.58 3.75 -4.16
C ASN A 84 -25.65 2.53 -4.18
N ARG A 85 -25.54 1.80 -3.05
CA ARG A 85 -24.92 0.48 -3.04
C ARG A 85 -25.78 -0.51 -3.81
N GLN A 86 -25.57 -0.59 -5.13
CA GLN A 86 -26.32 -1.46 -6.02
C GLN A 86 -25.40 -2.54 -6.57
N ARG A 87 -25.82 -3.80 -6.41
CA ARG A 87 -25.23 -4.92 -7.15
C ARG A 87 -25.68 -4.84 -8.60
N MET A 88 -24.73 -4.78 -9.51
CA MET A 88 -25.00 -4.78 -10.95
C MET A 88 -25.38 -6.21 -11.38
N PRO A 89 -26.52 -6.41 -12.06
CA PRO A 89 -26.82 -7.68 -12.71
C PRO A 89 -25.77 -7.95 -13.79
N LEU A 90 -24.98 -9.03 -13.66
CA LEU A 90 -23.93 -9.34 -14.65
C LEU A 90 -24.50 -9.50 -16.06
N ALA A 91 -25.72 -10.03 -16.20
CA ALA A 91 -26.39 -10.21 -17.49
C ALA A 91 -26.59 -8.89 -18.25
N GLN A 92 -26.71 -7.76 -17.54
CA GLN A 92 -26.85 -6.44 -18.17
C GLN A 92 -25.57 -6.05 -18.92
N ALA A 93 -24.39 -6.33 -18.36
CA ALA A 93 -23.11 -5.99 -18.97
C ALA A 93 -22.56 -7.09 -19.87
N PHE A 94 -22.74 -8.35 -19.49
CA PHE A 94 -22.09 -9.50 -20.12
C PHE A 94 -23.03 -10.38 -20.96
N GLY A 95 -24.35 -10.14 -20.92
CA GLY A 95 -25.33 -10.85 -21.75
C GLY A 95 -25.20 -12.37 -21.66
N ASP A 96 -25.13 -13.00 -22.83
CA ASP A 96 -25.06 -14.46 -22.98
C ASP A 96 -23.76 -15.08 -22.44
N ARG A 97 -22.78 -14.27 -22.05
CA ARG A 97 -21.55 -14.75 -21.39
C ARG A 97 -21.76 -15.12 -19.93
N VAL A 98 -22.95 -14.83 -19.38
CA VAL A 98 -23.32 -15.22 -18.02
C VAL A 98 -23.84 -16.65 -18.03
N GLU A 99 -23.11 -17.54 -17.38
CA GLU A 99 -23.53 -18.93 -17.16
C GLU A 99 -23.53 -19.18 -15.65
N ASN A 100 -24.62 -19.73 -15.11
CA ASN A 100 -24.73 -20.02 -13.67
C ASN A 100 -24.38 -18.81 -12.76
N ASN A 101 -24.86 -17.61 -13.13
CA ASN A 101 -24.60 -16.34 -12.42
C ASN A 101 -23.12 -15.93 -12.30
N ARG A 102 -22.26 -16.42 -13.20
CA ARG A 102 -20.85 -16.05 -13.28
C ARG A 102 -20.44 -15.82 -14.73
N VAL A 103 -19.35 -15.07 -14.92
CA VAL A 103 -18.78 -14.78 -16.25
C VAL A 103 -17.35 -15.27 -16.28
N LEU A 104 -17.01 -16.13 -17.24
CA LEU A 104 -15.62 -16.54 -17.46
C LEU A 104 -14.81 -15.31 -17.87
N ALA A 105 -13.76 -15.01 -17.13
CA ALA A 105 -12.91 -13.85 -17.35
C ALA A 105 -11.82 -14.12 -18.41
N ASP A 106 -12.21 -14.65 -19.57
CA ASP A 106 -11.30 -15.06 -20.65
C ASP A 106 -10.45 -13.90 -21.23
N TRP A 107 -10.80 -12.67 -20.91
CA TRP A 107 -10.09 -11.45 -21.28
C TRP A 107 -8.98 -11.08 -20.29
N PHE A 108 -9.02 -11.63 -19.08
CA PHE A 108 -8.09 -11.26 -18.02
C PHE A 108 -6.73 -11.94 -18.24
N ALA A 109 -5.66 -11.16 -18.25
CA ALA A 109 -4.29 -11.65 -18.24
C ALA A 109 -3.46 -10.75 -17.31
N GLY A 110 -2.85 -11.34 -16.30
CA GLY A 110 -2.14 -10.60 -15.26
C GLY A 110 -2.16 -11.31 -13.91
N GLU A 111 -1.87 -10.56 -12.85
CA GLU A 111 -1.81 -11.08 -11.49
C GLU A 111 -2.89 -10.46 -10.61
N LEU A 112 -3.56 -11.31 -9.82
CA LEU A 112 -4.38 -10.89 -8.70
C LEU A 112 -3.56 -11.07 -7.42
N VAL A 113 -3.08 -9.95 -6.88
CA VAL A 113 -2.32 -9.96 -5.63
C VAL A 113 -3.27 -9.90 -4.45
N THR A 114 -3.17 -10.88 -3.57
CA THR A 114 -3.84 -10.91 -2.28
C THR A 114 -2.82 -10.71 -1.15
N ALA A 115 -3.32 -10.30 0.01
CA ALA A 115 -2.53 -10.25 1.22
C ALA A 115 -3.16 -11.13 2.30
N THR A 116 -2.30 -11.85 3.00
CA THR A 116 -2.63 -12.72 4.13
C THR A 116 -1.66 -12.43 5.27
N GLY A 117 -2.06 -12.68 6.51
CA GLY A 117 -1.19 -12.48 7.67
C GLY A 117 -1.27 -11.08 8.29
N THR A 118 -0.19 -10.63 8.89
CA THR A 118 -0.16 -9.44 9.74
C THR A 118 0.17 -8.19 8.93
N LEU A 119 -0.56 -7.10 9.19
CA LEU A 119 -0.20 -5.78 8.68
C LEU A 119 1.14 -5.36 9.29
N VAL A 120 2.18 -5.28 8.47
CA VAL A 120 3.52 -4.85 8.92
C VAL A 120 3.64 -3.33 8.88
N HIS A 121 3.01 -2.69 7.89
CA HIS A 121 3.02 -1.24 7.78
C HIS A 121 1.86 -0.72 6.92
N ALA A 122 1.38 0.49 7.23
CA ALA A 122 0.39 1.19 6.43
C ALA A 122 0.94 2.56 6.01
N VAL A 123 1.52 2.65 4.81
CA VAL A 123 1.67 3.95 4.14
C VAL A 123 0.30 4.30 3.57
N TYR A 124 -0.09 5.58 3.68
CA TYR A 124 -1.34 6.20 3.26
C TYR A 124 -2.10 5.58 2.08
N GLU A 125 -1.44 4.99 1.09
CA GLU A 125 -2.10 4.47 -0.11
C GLU A 125 -2.13 2.94 -0.21
N GLU A 126 -1.16 2.20 0.36
CA GLU A 126 -1.12 0.75 0.20
C GLU A 126 -0.53 0.02 1.43
N PRO A 127 -1.34 -0.72 2.20
CA PRO A 127 -0.83 -1.51 3.34
C PRO A 127 0.15 -2.58 2.87
N VAL A 128 1.18 -2.84 3.67
CA VAL A 128 2.16 -3.93 3.48
C VAL A 128 1.88 -5.00 4.50
N TYR A 129 1.65 -6.22 4.03
CA TYR A 129 1.45 -7.41 4.86
C TYR A 129 2.68 -8.30 4.80
N ASP A 130 2.92 -9.07 5.85
CA ASP A 130 4.04 -10.01 5.96
C ASP A 130 4.00 -11.10 4.88
N VAL A 131 2.81 -11.49 4.42
CA VAL A 131 2.63 -12.43 3.31
C VAL A 131 1.72 -11.85 2.23
N GLU A 132 2.19 -11.89 0.99
CA GLU A 132 1.39 -11.58 -0.19
C GLU A 132 1.43 -12.74 -1.19
N THR A 133 0.32 -13.04 -1.83
CA THR A 133 0.24 -14.09 -2.85
C THR A 133 -0.21 -13.49 -4.16
N ALA A 134 0.59 -13.63 -5.22
CA ALA A 134 0.18 -13.27 -6.57
C ALA A 134 -0.35 -14.51 -7.29
N TYR A 135 -1.63 -14.51 -7.64
CA TYR A 135 -2.26 -15.50 -8.49
C TYR A 135 -2.17 -15.04 -9.94
N ARG A 136 -1.46 -15.78 -10.80
CA ARG A 136 -1.24 -15.42 -12.19
C ARG A 136 -2.25 -16.10 -13.10
N PHE A 137 -2.78 -15.33 -14.04
CA PHE A 137 -3.76 -15.80 -15.02
C PHE A 137 -3.39 -15.39 -16.45
N GLU A 138 -3.71 -16.26 -17.40
CA GLU A 138 -3.60 -16.01 -18.84
C GLU A 138 -4.92 -16.36 -19.53
N LYS A 139 -5.57 -15.37 -20.13
CA LYS A 139 -6.91 -15.50 -20.74
C LYS A 139 -7.92 -16.15 -19.78
N GLY A 140 -7.95 -15.66 -18.55
CA GLY A 140 -8.79 -16.17 -17.47
C GLY A 140 -8.40 -17.53 -16.93
N ARG A 141 -7.31 -18.15 -17.40
CA ARG A 141 -6.83 -19.44 -16.89
C ARG A 141 -5.75 -19.27 -15.85
N PHE A 142 -5.87 -19.93 -14.71
CA PHE A 142 -4.86 -19.96 -13.67
C PHE A 142 -3.61 -20.68 -14.19
N VAL A 143 -2.46 -20.02 -14.15
CA VAL A 143 -1.18 -20.58 -14.62
C VAL A 143 -0.17 -20.80 -13.50
N GLY A 144 -0.43 -20.27 -12.31
CA GLY A 144 0.41 -20.47 -11.14
C GLY A 144 0.26 -19.36 -10.11
N GLN A 145 0.98 -19.52 -9.00
CA GLN A 145 1.02 -18.54 -7.93
C GLN A 145 2.44 -18.35 -7.41
N THR A 146 2.72 -17.16 -6.89
CA THR A 146 3.96 -16.86 -6.18
C THR A 146 3.61 -16.30 -4.80
N VAL A 147 4.20 -16.87 -3.75
CA VAL A 147 4.08 -16.39 -2.38
C VAL A 147 5.31 -15.54 -2.07
N TYR A 148 5.07 -14.33 -1.57
CA TYR A 148 6.09 -13.37 -1.19
C TYR A 148 6.15 -13.22 0.32
N ASP A 149 7.36 -13.39 0.85
CA ASP A 149 7.69 -13.13 2.26
C ASP A 149 8.21 -11.69 2.40
N ASN A 150 7.37 -10.83 2.97
CA ASN A 150 7.68 -9.44 3.27
C ASN A 150 8.01 -9.24 4.77
N SER A 151 8.18 -10.31 5.56
CA SER A 151 8.48 -10.26 7.00
C SER A 151 9.81 -9.58 7.33
N LYS A 152 10.70 -9.45 6.34
CA LYS A 152 11.95 -8.68 6.43
C LYS A 152 11.75 -7.16 6.50
N THR A 153 10.51 -6.69 6.35
CA THR A 153 10.16 -5.29 6.53
C THR A 153 10.52 -4.84 7.95
N CYS A 154 11.29 -3.76 8.05
CA CYS A 154 11.70 -3.14 9.30
C CYS A 154 11.11 -1.73 9.36
N VAL A 155 10.38 -1.43 10.43
CA VAL A 155 9.82 -0.10 10.69
C VAL A 155 10.65 0.57 11.76
N SER A 156 11.23 1.72 11.44
CA SER A 156 12.01 2.51 12.38
C SER A 156 11.12 3.14 13.44
N ALA A 157 11.57 3.14 14.70
CA ALA A 157 10.96 3.98 15.73
C ALA A 157 11.06 5.48 15.37
N TYR A 158 12.04 5.87 14.55
CA TYR A 158 12.27 7.24 14.11
C TYR A 158 11.34 7.69 12.97
N GLU A 159 10.39 6.87 12.52
CA GLU A 159 9.26 7.39 11.74
C GLU A 159 8.31 8.24 12.59
N ASN A 160 8.32 8.03 13.92
CA ASN A 160 7.59 8.86 14.84
C ASN A 160 8.32 10.21 15.02
N PRO A 161 7.72 11.35 14.61
CA PRO A 161 8.37 12.66 14.73
C PRO A 161 8.76 13.02 16.17
N LYS A 162 8.05 12.48 17.17
CA LYS A 162 8.33 12.69 18.60
C LYS A 162 9.65 12.05 19.05
N LEU A 163 10.15 11.04 18.32
CA LEU A 163 11.44 10.40 18.57
C LEU A 163 12.52 10.94 17.62
N LEU A 164 12.15 11.16 16.35
CA LEU A 164 13.05 11.66 15.31
C LEU A 164 13.63 13.03 15.63
N ILE A 165 12.76 14.01 15.93
CA ILE A 165 13.17 15.41 16.09
C ILE A 165 14.13 15.57 17.28
N PRO A 166 13.83 15.02 18.48
CA PRO A 166 14.79 15.07 19.59
C PRO A 166 16.09 14.34 19.28
N PHE A 167 16.04 13.17 18.62
CA PHE A 167 17.25 12.46 18.24
C PHE A 167 18.14 13.34 17.38
N ILE A 168 17.62 13.85 16.25
CA ILE A 168 18.39 14.70 15.33
C ILE A 168 19.01 15.88 16.08
N HIS A 169 18.21 16.69 16.75
CA HIS A 169 18.72 17.92 17.36
C HIS A 169 19.67 17.66 18.54
N SER A 170 19.52 16.53 19.25
CA SER A 170 20.46 16.12 20.31
C SER A 170 21.80 15.61 19.78
N GLN A 171 21.88 15.22 18.52
CA GLN A 171 23.12 14.75 17.90
C GLN A 171 23.86 15.85 17.14
N ILE A 172 23.26 17.04 17.01
CA ILE A 172 23.90 18.20 16.38
C ILE A 172 25.05 18.70 17.26
N GLN A 173 26.19 18.99 16.65
CA GLN A 173 27.37 19.61 17.25
C GLN A 173 27.23 21.12 17.22
N TRP A 174 26.31 21.64 18.06
CA TRP A 174 25.92 23.04 18.08
C TRP A 174 27.09 24.00 18.30
N GLU A 175 28.11 23.57 19.04
CA GLU A 175 29.32 24.33 19.37
C GLU A 175 30.28 24.52 18.18
N GLN A 176 30.14 23.71 17.13
CA GLN A 176 30.97 23.77 15.92
C GLN A 176 30.32 24.56 14.79
N LEU A 177 29.07 24.98 14.98
CA LEU A 177 28.31 25.73 13.99
C LEU A 177 28.51 27.24 14.17
N PRO A 178 28.41 28.03 13.10
CA PRO A 178 28.39 29.49 13.20
C PRO A 178 27.26 29.97 14.11
N GLU A 179 27.41 31.16 14.67
CA GLU A 179 26.36 31.80 15.46
C GLU A 179 25.08 31.93 14.61
N LEU A 180 23.93 31.62 15.21
CA LEU A 180 22.62 31.72 14.58
C LEU A 180 22.12 33.16 14.71
N ASP A 181 22.68 34.07 13.91
CA ASP A 181 22.24 35.47 13.80
C ASP A 181 21.11 35.66 12.77
N THR A 182 20.66 34.57 12.14
CA THR A 182 19.70 34.59 11.04
C THR A 182 18.26 34.38 11.52
N GLU A 183 17.41 35.38 11.26
CA GLU A 183 15.96 35.24 11.15
C GLU A 183 15.58 35.34 9.66
N PRO A 184 14.92 34.33 9.05
CA PRO A 184 14.34 33.14 9.68
C PRO A 184 15.35 32.02 9.97
N PRO A 185 14.97 30.99 10.77
CA PRO A 185 15.78 29.79 11.02
C PRO A 185 16.28 29.10 9.75
N ILE A 186 17.46 28.50 9.83
CA ILE A 186 18.03 27.74 8.72
C ILE A 186 17.38 26.36 8.68
N ARG A 187 16.59 26.12 7.63
CA ARG A 187 15.93 24.83 7.39
C ARG A 187 16.62 24.07 6.28
N VAL A 188 17.29 22.98 6.64
CA VAL A 188 17.88 22.04 5.69
C VAL A 188 16.91 20.88 5.48
N MET A 189 16.61 20.57 4.22
CA MET A 189 15.74 19.44 3.88
C MET A 189 16.59 18.31 3.28
N LEU A 190 16.47 17.12 3.85
CA LEU A 190 17.07 15.90 3.32
C LEU A 190 15.98 14.90 2.97
N SER A 191 16.30 13.96 2.08
CA SER A 191 15.49 12.78 1.80
C SER A 191 16.30 11.53 2.07
N ILE A 192 15.76 10.60 2.87
CA ILE A 192 16.25 9.22 2.90
C ILE A 192 15.45 8.43 1.88
N THR A 193 16.15 7.85 0.90
CA THR A 193 15.57 6.96 -0.09
C THR A 193 16.09 5.55 0.12
N THR A 194 15.21 4.56 0.13
CA THR A 194 15.57 3.15 0.26
C THR A 194 15.27 2.43 -1.05
N ASN A 195 16.22 1.67 -1.60
CA ASN A 195 16.02 0.88 -2.81
C ASN A 195 16.86 -0.41 -2.79
N LYS A 196 16.86 -1.16 -3.91
CA LYS A 196 17.63 -2.41 -4.06
C LYS A 196 19.14 -2.22 -3.88
N GLN A 197 19.67 -1.00 -4.06
CA GLN A 197 21.07 -0.65 -3.84
C GLN A 197 21.37 -0.18 -2.41
N GLY A 198 20.38 -0.18 -1.52
CA GLY A 198 20.49 0.25 -0.13
C GLY A 198 19.83 1.61 0.12
N GLN A 199 20.23 2.27 1.21
CA GLN A 199 19.72 3.57 1.58
C GLN A 199 20.64 4.68 1.07
N ARG A 200 20.05 5.80 0.65
CA ARG A 200 20.77 6.99 0.19
C ARG A 200 20.14 8.24 0.77
N ILE A 201 20.99 9.18 1.17
CA ILE A 201 20.59 10.51 1.59
C ILE A 201 20.74 11.45 0.39
N ARG A 202 19.69 12.20 0.08
CA ARG A 202 19.71 13.31 -0.87
C ARG A 202 19.46 14.61 -0.13
N LEU A 203 20.33 15.58 -0.33
CA LEU A 203 20.15 16.93 0.17
C LEU A 203 19.42 17.77 -0.90
N PHE A 204 18.43 18.58 -0.50
CA PHE A 204 17.70 19.44 -1.45
C PHE A 204 18.24 20.86 -1.52
N ASN A 205 18.86 21.34 -0.44
CA ASN A 205 19.39 22.69 -0.30
C ASN A 205 20.64 22.68 0.59
N TYR A 206 21.45 23.75 0.55
CA TYR A 206 22.62 23.92 1.42
C TYR A 206 23.78 22.93 1.20
N GLU A 207 23.90 22.33 0.00
CA GLU A 207 25.02 21.44 -0.34
C GLU A 207 26.36 22.18 -0.26
N GLY A 208 27.36 21.54 0.36
CA GLY A 208 28.69 22.11 0.57
C GLY A 208 28.77 23.17 1.67
N THR A 209 27.66 23.51 2.34
CA THR A 209 27.66 24.45 3.47
C THR A 209 27.87 23.72 4.80
N VAL A 210 28.28 24.45 5.85
CA VAL A 210 28.42 23.90 7.21
C VAL A 210 27.10 23.29 7.73
N TRP A 211 25.97 23.95 7.47
CA TRP A 211 24.63 23.50 7.86
C TRP A 211 24.20 22.23 7.12
N GLY A 212 24.44 22.18 5.80
CA GLY A 212 24.13 21.00 5.00
C GLY A 212 24.97 19.79 5.37
N ASN A 213 26.28 19.99 5.60
CA ASN A 213 27.20 18.93 6.01
C ASN A 213 26.82 18.36 7.38
N GLU A 214 26.48 19.22 8.34
CA GLU A 214 26.06 18.78 9.67
C GLU A 214 24.71 18.04 9.63
N ALA A 215 23.76 18.55 8.85
CA ALA A 215 22.48 17.87 8.65
C ALA A 215 22.68 16.47 8.04
N ILE A 216 23.56 16.33 7.03
CA ILE A 216 23.91 15.03 6.44
C ILE A 216 24.54 14.12 7.50
N ARG A 217 25.50 14.61 8.30
CA ARG A 217 26.17 13.81 9.33
C ARG A 217 25.17 13.23 10.32
N VAL A 218 24.30 14.08 10.88
CA VAL A 218 23.31 13.66 11.88
C VAL A 218 22.28 12.70 11.29
N VAL A 219 21.75 12.99 10.09
CA VAL A 219 20.79 12.10 9.43
C VAL A 219 21.44 10.77 9.03
N SER A 220 22.74 10.76 8.71
CA SER A 220 23.49 9.53 8.40
C SER A 220 23.53 8.55 9.58
N LEU A 221 23.48 9.05 10.82
CA LEU A 221 23.41 8.20 12.02
C LEU A 221 22.11 7.39 12.10
N LEU A 222 21.06 7.82 11.41
CA LEU A 222 19.77 7.12 11.37
C LEU A 222 19.76 5.93 10.41
N LEU A 223 20.65 5.88 9.41
CA LEU A 223 20.58 4.90 8.32
C LEU A 223 20.50 3.44 8.81
N PRO A 224 21.34 2.97 9.75
CA PRO A 224 21.28 1.58 10.23
C PRO A 224 19.95 1.19 10.88
N TYR A 225 19.16 2.19 11.31
CA TYR A 225 17.91 2.01 12.02
C TYR A 225 16.70 2.47 11.19
N TRP A 226 16.92 2.95 9.96
CA TRP A 226 15.86 3.52 9.14
C TRP A 226 15.00 2.44 8.51
N SER A 227 13.74 2.78 8.24
CA SER A 227 12.76 1.82 7.74
C SER A 227 13.16 1.27 6.37
N VAL A 228 12.90 -0.03 6.20
CA VAL A 228 13.06 -0.76 4.93
C VAL A 228 11.81 -1.59 4.72
N TYR A 229 11.10 -1.33 3.64
CA TYR A 229 9.87 -2.04 3.29
C TYR A 229 10.12 -3.03 2.19
N TYR A 230 9.53 -4.21 2.31
CA TYR A 230 9.47 -5.20 1.25
C TYR A 230 8.04 -5.35 0.77
N ARG A 231 7.86 -5.41 -0.55
CA ARG A 231 6.61 -5.73 -1.21
C ARG A 231 6.91 -6.63 -2.39
N GLN A 232 6.20 -7.76 -2.47
CA GLN A 232 6.38 -8.74 -3.53
C GLN A 232 7.86 -9.13 -3.75
N GLY A 233 8.61 -9.27 -2.65
CA GLY A 233 10.04 -9.60 -2.68
C GLY A 233 10.99 -8.46 -3.10
N GLU A 234 10.46 -7.26 -3.38
CA GLU A 234 11.24 -6.09 -3.74
C GLU A 234 11.27 -5.03 -2.64
N VAL A 235 12.39 -4.32 -2.53
CA VAL A 235 12.49 -3.17 -1.64
C VAL A 235 11.60 -2.04 -2.19
N LEU A 236 10.65 -1.58 -1.38
CA LEU A 236 9.73 -0.52 -1.75
C LEU A 236 10.48 0.82 -1.74
N GLY A 237 10.54 1.46 -2.90
CA GLY A 237 11.16 2.76 -3.11
C GLY A 237 10.39 3.88 -2.42
N HIS A 238 10.60 4.09 -1.12
CA HIS A 238 10.01 5.19 -0.37
C HIS A 238 11.05 6.28 -0.08
N ALA A 239 10.62 7.53 -0.22
CA ALA A 239 11.43 8.71 0.06
C ALA A 239 10.88 9.43 1.30
N TYR A 240 11.66 9.50 2.37
CA TYR A 240 11.31 10.19 3.60
C TYR A 240 11.98 11.54 3.67
N ASN A 241 11.19 12.61 3.66
CA ASN A 241 11.71 13.97 3.77
C ASN A 241 11.88 14.35 5.24
N ILE A 242 13.11 14.66 5.63
CA ILE A 242 13.49 15.01 7.00
C ILE A 242 13.93 16.47 7.02
N PRO A 243 13.16 17.35 7.69
CA PRO A 243 13.62 18.70 7.96
C PRO A 243 14.56 18.71 9.18
N VAL A 244 15.74 19.29 9.01
CA VAL A 244 16.64 19.67 10.11
C VAL A 244 16.56 21.19 10.25
N VAL A 245 16.17 21.67 11.43
CA VAL A 245 15.94 23.10 11.67
C VAL A 245 16.96 23.61 12.67
N PHE A 246 17.90 24.42 12.18
CA PHE A 246 18.86 25.12 13.00
C PHE A 246 18.24 26.45 13.44
N SER A 247 17.90 26.53 14.72
CA SER A 247 17.34 27.72 15.36
C SER A 247 17.93 27.86 16.77
N GLU A 248 17.96 29.08 17.28
CA GLU A 248 18.43 29.34 18.63
C GLU A 248 17.56 28.63 19.68
N GLU A 249 16.26 28.53 19.44
CA GLU A 249 15.34 27.73 20.28
C GLU A 249 15.77 26.26 20.36
N ASN A 250 16.07 25.63 19.22
CA ASN A 250 16.53 24.24 19.19
C ASN A 250 17.93 24.12 19.82
N ARG A 251 18.81 25.09 19.59
CA ARG A 251 20.14 25.12 20.22
C ARG A 251 20.01 25.15 21.74
N ILE A 252 19.29 26.10 22.31
CA ILE A 252 19.07 26.22 23.76
C ILE A 252 18.45 24.93 24.34
N LYS A 253 17.52 24.33 23.60
CA LYS A 253 16.80 23.13 24.06
C LYS A 253 17.65 21.86 24.02
N TYR A 254 18.53 21.70 23.04
CA TYR A 254 19.19 20.43 22.75
C TYR A 254 20.72 20.46 22.87
N ALA A 255 21.35 21.64 22.94
CA ALA A 255 22.75 21.81 23.31
C ALA A 255 22.88 21.68 24.84
N THR A 256 22.62 20.49 25.37
CA THR A 256 22.97 20.18 26.76
C THR A 256 24.46 19.84 26.83
N ASP A 257 25.17 20.31 27.85
CA ASP A 257 26.60 20.02 28.07
C ASP A 257 26.86 18.51 27.98
N ARG A 258 27.53 18.08 26.91
CA ARG A 258 28.04 16.71 26.71
C ARG A 258 29.54 16.67 26.97
#